data_AF-A0A0P0VHR9-F1
#
_entry.id   AF-A0A0P0VHR9-F1
#
_cell.length_a   1.000
_cell.length_b   1.000
_cell.length_c   1.000
_cell.angle_alpha   90.00
_cell.angle_beta   90.00
_cell.angle_gamma   90.00
#
_symmetry.space_group_name_H-M   'P 1'
#
loop_
_entity.id
_entity.type
_entity.pdbx_description
1 polymer ?
#
loop_
_entity_poly.entity_id
_entity_poly.type
_entity_poly.pdbx_seq_one_letter_code
_entity_poly.pdbx_strand_id
1 'polypeptide(L)'
;KHKKIGTGLGPRHVGGPPCAPAGVNHCEFYDECAPPRYHFVLRDNGHLDMLDDGVPYAINNCMCMRNLGDTKEVARRTIGGLMVAFLRDALEDQHDDLKLVLKVGVNPGLAPAVIKPVAYDLA
;
A
#
# COMPACT_ATOMS: atom_id res chain seq x y z
N LYS A 1 10.61 11.71 7.53
CA LYS A 1 10.37 10.81 6.38
C LYS A 1 8.98 10.20 6.52
N HIS A 2 8.13 10.27 5.51
CA HIS A 2 6.75 9.78 5.59
C HIS A 2 6.46 8.78 4.48
N LYS A 3 5.81 7.65 4.80
CA LYS A 3 5.39 6.66 3.80
C LYS A 3 3.91 6.40 3.90
N LYS A 4 3.23 6.42 2.76
CA LYS A 4 1.82 6.06 2.61
C LYS A 4 1.70 4.85 1.70
N ILE A 5 0.93 3.86 2.13
CA ILE A 5 0.58 2.71 1.32
C ILE A 5 -0.92 2.77 1.06
N GLY A 6 -1.28 2.83 -0.22
CA GLY A 6 -2.65 2.79 -0.70
C GLY A 6 -3.01 1.47 -1.34
N THR A 7 -4.30 1.30 -1.63
CA THR A 7 -4.84 0.12 -2.31
C THR A 7 -5.72 0.57 -3.47
N GLY A 8 -5.52 0.01 -4.66
CA GLY A 8 -6.22 0.44 -5.87
C GLY A 8 -7.69 0.05 -5.92
N LEU A 9 -8.11 -0.95 -5.12
CA LEU A 9 -9.52 -1.27 -4.92
C LEU A 9 -10.19 -0.42 -3.84
N GLY A 10 -9.45 0.41 -3.11
CA GLY A 10 -9.97 1.27 -2.03
C GLY A 10 -11.14 2.18 -2.42
N PRO A 11 -11.16 2.79 -3.62
CA PRO A 11 -12.30 3.60 -4.09
C PRO A 11 -13.57 2.80 -4.40
N ARG A 12 -13.53 1.46 -4.33
CA ARG A 12 -14.67 0.58 -4.60
C ARG A 12 -15.26 0.08 -3.28
N HIS A 13 -16.57 -0.15 -3.26
CA HIS A 13 -17.24 -0.85 -2.15
C HIS A 13 -18.50 -1.55 -2.68
N VAL A 14 -18.85 -2.71 -2.11
CA VAL A 14 -20.02 -3.48 -2.53
C VAL A 14 -21.25 -2.90 -1.82
N GLY A 15 -22.13 -2.22 -2.56
CA GLY A 15 -23.44 -1.78 -2.05
C GLY A 15 -23.43 -0.53 -1.16
N GLY A 16 -22.34 0.24 -1.16
CA GLY A 16 -22.19 1.44 -0.34
C GLY A 16 -21.06 2.35 -0.84
N PRO A 17 -20.84 3.52 -0.20
CA PRO A 17 -19.73 4.39 -0.52
C PRO A 17 -18.37 3.75 -0.14
N PRO A 18 -17.26 4.18 -0.75
CA PRO A 18 -15.93 3.73 -0.34
C PRO A 18 -15.66 4.05 1.14
N CYS A 19 -14.92 3.18 1.82
CA CYS A 19 -14.49 3.40 3.21
C CYS A 19 -13.71 4.71 3.39
N ALA A 20 -12.86 5.01 2.42
CA ALA A 20 -12.02 6.21 2.37
C ALA A 20 -12.25 6.90 1.02
N PRO A 21 -13.26 7.79 0.91
CA PRO A 21 -13.50 8.54 -0.30
C PRO A 21 -12.34 9.48 -0.65
N ALA A 22 -12.37 10.03 -1.87
CA ALA A 22 -11.45 11.09 -2.27
C ALA A 22 -11.51 12.26 -1.27
N GLY A 23 -10.35 12.83 -0.93
CA GLY A 23 -10.21 13.89 0.08
C GLY A 23 -10.02 13.42 1.52
N VAL A 24 -10.14 12.11 1.80
CA VAL A 24 -9.88 11.52 3.13
C VAL A 24 -9.14 10.18 3.04
N ASN A 25 -8.38 9.99 1.96
CA ASN A 25 -7.70 8.74 1.66
C ASN A 25 -6.17 8.91 1.66
N HIS A 26 -5.47 7.83 1.28
CA HIS A 26 -4.02 7.79 1.26
C HIS A 26 -3.36 8.85 0.34
N CYS A 27 -4.07 9.39 -0.67
CA CYS A 27 -3.55 10.47 -1.50
C CYS A 27 -3.48 11.76 -0.70
N GLU A 28 -4.58 12.11 -0.01
CA GLU A 28 -4.62 13.28 0.88
C GLU A 28 -3.52 13.19 1.95
N PHE A 29 -3.39 12.04 2.59
CA PHE A 29 -2.34 11.84 3.60
C PHE A 29 -0.92 11.95 3.03
N TYR A 30 -0.71 11.67 1.75
CA TYR A 30 0.59 11.88 1.10
C TYR A 30 0.82 13.36 0.81
N ASP A 31 -0.19 14.06 0.32
CA ASP A 31 -0.13 15.48 -0.02
C ASP A 31 0.09 16.36 1.23
N GLU A 32 -0.48 15.98 2.37
CA GLU A 32 -0.28 16.64 3.67
C GLU A 32 1.10 16.38 4.32
N CYS A 33 1.86 15.40 3.85
CA CYS A 33 3.18 15.11 4.44
C CYS A 33 4.27 16.04 3.91
N ALA A 34 5.16 16.49 4.79
CA ALA A 34 6.40 17.14 4.39
C ALA A 34 7.37 16.14 3.71
N PRO A 35 8.22 16.60 2.77
CA PRO A 35 9.31 15.80 2.26
C PRO A 35 10.34 15.40 3.35
N PRO A 36 11.06 14.26 3.21
CA PRO A 36 10.87 13.28 2.16
C PRO A 36 9.62 12.43 2.41
N ARG A 37 8.81 12.25 1.37
CA ARG A 37 7.54 11.51 1.40
C ARG A 37 7.46 10.50 0.26
N TYR A 38 6.79 9.40 0.52
CA TYR A 38 6.67 8.27 -0.40
C TYR A 38 5.21 7.78 -0.42
N HIS A 39 4.74 7.42 -1.60
CA HIS A 39 3.41 6.87 -1.83
C HIS A 39 3.48 5.66 -2.76
N PHE A 40 2.98 4.54 -2.26
CA PHE A 40 2.95 3.26 -2.96
C PHE A 40 1.51 2.76 -3.01
N VAL A 41 0.99 2.41 -4.18
CA VAL A 41 -0.37 1.86 -4.29
C VAL A 41 -0.30 0.43 -4.78
N LEU A 42 -0.80 -0.52 -3.98
CA LEU A 42 -1.02 -1.89 -4.45
C LEU A 42 -2.23 -1.89 -5.39
N ARG A 43 -1.97 -1.90 -6.70
CA ARG A 43 -2.97 -1.60 -7.74
C ARG A 43 -4.18 -2.53 -7.69
N ASP A 44 -3.93 -3.83 -7.54
CA ASP A 44 -4.96 -4.86 -7.68
C ASP A 44 -5.49 -5.34 -6.33
N ASN A 45 -5.00 -4.81 -5.22
CA ASN A 45 -5.42 -5.21 -3.87
C ASN A 45 -6.38 -4.17 -3.28
N GLY A 46 -7.15 -4.63 -2.29
CA GLY A 46 -8.00 -3.81 -1.44
C GLY A 46 -7.51 -3.82 0.00
N HIS A 47 -8.11 -2.96 0.83
CA HIS A 47 -7.69 -2.76 2.22
C HIS A 47 -7.70 -4.07 3.02
N LEU A 48 -8.65 -4.98 2.78
CA LEU A 48 -8.74 -6.22 3.56
C LEU A 48 -7.74 -7.32 3.11
N ASP A 49 -7.01 -7.12 2.00
CA ASP A 49 -5.95 -8.06 1.59
C ASP A 49 -4.73 -8.01 2.52
N MET A 50 -4.60 -6.97 3.36
CA MET A 50 -3.54 -6.90 4.36
C MET A 50 -3.80 -7.75 5.61
N LEU A 51 -5.06 -8.15 5.82
CA LEU A 51 -5.46 -8.89 7.02
C LEU A 51 -5.04 -10.35 6.92
N ASP A 52 -4.74 -10.95 8.08
CA ASP A 52 -4.48 -12.38 8.18
C ASP A 52 -5.69 -13.23 7.74
N ASP A 53 -5.40 -14.50 7.52
CA ASP A 53 -6.41 -15.51 7.24
C ASP A 53 -7.21 -15.83 8.51
N GLY A 54 -8.45 -16.30 8.36
CA GLY A 54 -9.30 -16.67 9.50
C GLY A 54 -10.01 -15.50 10.21
N VAL A 55 -9.89 -14.28 9.70
CA VAL A 55 -10.68 -13.13 10.18
C VAL A 55 -12.19 -13.38 9.95
N PRO A 56 -13.09 -13.03 10.89
CA PRO A 56 -14.52 -13.21 10.74
C PRO A 56 -15.06 -12.72 9.39
N TYR A 57 -15.96 -13.50 8.79
CA TYR A 57 -16.47 -13.26 7.44
C TYR A 57 -16.94 -11.81 7.22
N ALA A 58 -17.67 -11.25 8.19
CA ALA A 58 -18.18 -9.88 8.12
C ALA A 58 -17.05 -8.84 8.03
N ILE A 59 -15.96 -9.03 8.79
CA ILE A 59 -14.80 -8.14 8.71
C ILE A 59 -14.07 -8.34 7.37
N ASN A 60 -13.88 -9.59 6.97
CA ASN A 60 -13.09 -9.94 5.79
C ASN A 60 -13.81 -9.66 4.44
N ASN A 61 -15.13 -9.47 4.42
CA ASN A 61 -15.88 -9.29 3.17
C ASN A 61 -16.84 -8.09 3.15
N CYS A 62 -17.19 -7.49 4.29
CA CYS A 62 -18.23 -6.44 4.33
C CYS A 62 -17.70 -5.06 4.72
N MET A 63 -16.51 -4.95 5.30
CA MET A 63 -16.00 -3.66 5.79
C MET A 63 -15.44 -2.81 4.66
N CYS A 64 -14.45 -3.31 3.92
CA CYS A 64 -13.85 -2.64 2.77
C CYS A 64 -13.61 -3.64 1.63
N MET A 65 -13.18 -3.17 0.47
CA MET A 65 -12.85 -4.08 -0.63
C MET A 65 -11.62 -4.93 -0.35
N ARG A 66 -11.65 -6.13 -0.93
CA ARG A 66 -10.50 -7.02 -1.16
C ARG A 66 -10.45 -7.41 -2.62
N ASN A 67 -9.33 -7.98 -3.06
CA ASN A 67 -9.33 -8.76 -4.27
C ASN A 67 -10.14 -10.06 -4.04
N LEU A 68 -10.95 -10.45 -5.02
CA LEU A 68 -11.72 -11.69 -4.94
C LEU A 68 -10.87 -12.94 -5.15
N GLY A 69 -9.72 -12.80 -5.80
CA GLY A 69 -8.70 -13.85 -5.88
C GLY A 69 -7.91 -14.01 -4.59
N ASP A 70 -7.14 -15.08 -4.50
CA ASP A 70 -6.27 -15.37 -3.36
C ASP A 70 -4.98 -14.53 -3.42
N THR A 71 -5.07 -13.28 -2.93
CA THR A 71 -3.97 -12.30 -3.04
C THR A 71 -3.45 -11.79 -1.69
N LYS A 72 -3.98 -12.31 -0.57
CA LYS A 72 -3.59 -11.89 0.78
C LYS A 72 -2.11 -12.10 1.06
N GLU A 73 -1.56 -13.27 0.70
CA GLU A 73 -0.14 -13.56 0.89
C GLU A 73 0.73 -12.53 0.14
N VAL A 74 0.41 -12.30 -1.13
CA VAL A 74 1.12 -11.37 -2.02
C VAL A 74 1.04 -9.92 -1.50
N ALA A 75 -0.13 -9.48 -1.05
CA ALA A 75 -0.32 -8.18 -0.44
C ALA A 75 0.50 -8.02 0.84
N ARG A 76 0.41 -8.97 1.78
CA ARG A 76 1.14 -8.95 3.06
C ARG A 76 2.65 -8.96 2.85
N ARG A 77 3.18 -9.80 1.95
CA ARG A 77 4.61 -9.83 1.62
C ARG A 77 5.08 -8.51 1.03
N THR A 78 4.29 -7.91 0.15
CA THR A 78 4.62 -6.62 -0.45
C THR A 78 4.61 -5.50 0.59
N ILE A 79 3.56 -5.41 1.41
CA ILE A 79 3.45 -4.42 2.48
C ILE A 79 4.58 -4.60 3.50
N GLY A 80 4.89 -5.84 3.88
CA GLY A 80 6.00 -6.18 4.77
C GLY A 80 7.35 -5.69 4.24
N GLY A 81 7.64 -5.95 2.95
CA GLY A 81 8.84 -5.44 2.29
C GLY A 81 8.92 -3.91 2.28
N LEU A 82 7.82 -3.22 1.94
CA LEU A 82 7.73 -1.76 2.01
C LEU A 82 7.89 -1.20 3.44
N MET A 83 7.46 -1.96 4.45
CA MET A 83 7.66 -1.61 5.86
C MET A 83 9.12 -1.73 6.26
N VAL A 84 9.74 -2.89 6.02
CA VAL A 84 11.14 -3.15 6.37
C VAL A 84 12.07 -2.17 5.67
N ALA A 85 11.92 -1.97 4.35
CA ALA A 85 12.77 -1.05 3.59
C ALA A 85 12.71 0.39 4.13
N PHE A 86 11.53 0.85 4.49
CA PHE A 86 11.34 2.18 5.07
C PHE A 86 11.88 2.29 6.51
N LEU A 87 11.70 1.26 7.34
CA LEU A 87 12.19 1.28 8.71
C LEU A 87 13.72 1.23 8.76
N ARG A 88 14.36 0.43 7.91
CA ARG A 88 15.83 0.42 7.75
C ARG A 88 16.36 1.78 7.32
N ASP A 89 15.70 2.42 6.35
CA ASP A 89 16.05 3.77 5.92
C ASP A 89 15.84 4.82 7.04
N ALA A 90 14.79 4.69 7.85
CA ALA A 90 14.45 5.67 8.87
C ALA A 90 15.22 5.50 10.19
N LEU A 91 15.58 4.27 10.56
CA LEU A 91 16.15 3.94 11.87
C LEU A 91 17.61 3.50 11.82
N GLU A 92 18.06 2.94 10.70
CA GLU A 92 19.40 2.35 10.55
C GLU A 92 20.27 3.08 9.51
N ASP A 93 19.75 4.15 8.89
CA ASP A 93 20.41 4.89 7.79
C ASP A 93 20.80 3.98 6.60
N GLN A 94 20.09 2.85 6.44
CA GLN A 94 20.29 1.90 5.35
C GLN A 94 19.32 2.18 4.20
N HIS A 95 19.82 2.83 3.16
CA HIS A 95 18.98 3.35 2.07
C HIS A 95 18.75 2.38 0.90
N ASP A 96 19.50 1.29 0.81
CA ASP A 96 19.56 0.47 -0.41
C ASP A 96 18.23 -0.25 -0.70
N ASP A 97 17.58 -0.77 0.33
CA ASP A 97 16.27 -1.43 0.20
C ASP A 97 15.20 -0.43 -0.27
N LEU A 98 15.18 0.79 0.29
CA LEU A 98 14.23 1.82 -0.12
C LEU A 98 14.51 2.27 -1.56
N LYS A 99 15.78 2.49 -1.93
CA LYS A 99 16.16 2.80 -3.33
C LYS A 99 15.74 1.70 -4.29
N LEU A 100 15.82 0.43 -3.89
CA LEU A 100 15.34 -0.70 -4.69
C LEU A 100 13.81 -0.68 -4.84
N VAL A 101 13.09 -0.42 -3.76
CA VAL A 101 11.62 -0.28 -3.76
C VAL A 101 11.16 0.84 -4.68
N LEU A 102 11.86 1.98 -4.75
CA LEU A 102 11.51 3.07 -5.67
C LEU A 102 11.61 2.64 -7.16
N LYS A 103 12.40 1.61 -7.47
CA LYS A 103 12.52 1.06 -8.83
C LYS A 103 11.36 0.12 -9.19
N VAL A 104 10.48 -0.27 -8.26
CA VAL A 104 9.34 -1.16 -8.56
C VAL A 104 8.40 -0.56 -9.61
N GLY A 105 8.25 0.77 -9.66
CA GLY A 105 7.45 1.43 -10.68
C GLY A 105 7.96 1.24 -12.12
N VAL A 106 9.26 0.97 -12.28
CA VAL A 106 9.92 0.69 -13.56
C VAL A 106 10.10 -0.82 -13.77
N ASN A 107 10.36 -1.56 -12.70
CA ASN A 107 10.50 -3.02 -12.71
C ASN A 107 9.47 -3.66 -11.77
N PRO A 108 8.25 -3.97 -12.26
CA PRO A 108 7.19 -4.54 -11.43
C PRO A 108 7.54 -5.94 -10.89
N GLY A 109 8.55 -6.63 -11.43
CA GLY A 109 9.01 -7.93 -10.94
C GLY A 109 9.78 -7.89 -9.62
N LEU A 110 10.08 -6.71 -9.07
CA LEU A 110 10.78 -6.55 -7.79
C LEU A 110 9.88 -6.76 -6.56
N ALA A 111 8.56 -6.74 -6.74
CA ALA A 111 7.59 -6.93 -5.67
C ALA A 111 6.62 -8.07 -6.02
N PRO A 112 6.12 -8.82 -5.02
CA PRO A 112 5.09 -9.83 -5.25
C PRO A 112 3.80 -9.23 -5.84
N ALA A 113 3.36 -8.07 -5.34
CA ALA A 113 2.18 -7.37 -5.83
C ALA A 113 2.57 -6.23 -6.79
N VAL A 114 1.67 -5.90 -7.71
CA VAL A 114 1.86 -4.76 -8.60
C VAL A 114 1.70 -3.45 -7.82
N ILE A 115 2.78 -2.67 -7.73
CA ILE A 115 2.78 -1.36 -7.10
C ILE A 115 2.69 -0.27 -8.18
N LYS A 116 1.53 0.37 -8.32
CA LYS A 116 1.30 1.49 -9.24
C LYS A 116 0.12 2.38 -8.79
N PRO A 117 0.25 3.72 -8.77
CA PRO A 117 1.50 4.46 -8.98
C PRO A 117 2.50 4.28 -7.83
N VAL A 118 3.76 4.60 -8.13
CA VAL A 118 4.80 4.90 -7.15
C VAL A 118 5.09 6.39 -7.30
N ALA A 119 4.89 7.16 -6.22
CA ALA A 119 5.19 8.58 -6.17
C ALA A 119 6.09 8.85 -4.96
N TYR A 120 7.00 9.80 -5.11
CA TYR A 120 7.87 10.23 -4.02
C TYR A 120 8.37 11.64 -4.29
N ASP A 121 8.69 12.31 -3.19
CA ASP A 121 9.20 13.67 -3.16
C ASP A 121 10.27 13.73 -2.07
N LEU A 122 11.49 14.09 -2.46
CA LEU A 122 12.66 14.05 -1.59
C LEU A 122 13.05 15.44 -1.07
N ALA A 123 12.45 16.53 -1.58
CA ALA A 123 12.87 17.90 -1.30
C ALA A 123 11.70 18.90 -1.35
#